data_AF-A0AAE0BFN3-F1
#
_entry.id   AF-A0AAE0BFN3-F1
#
_cell.length_a   1.000
_cell.length_b   1.000
_cell.length_c   1.000
_cell.angle_alpha   90.00
_cell.angle_beta   90.00
_cell.angle_gamma   90.00
#
_symmetry.space_group_name_H-M   'P 1'
#
loop_
_entity.id
_entity.type
_entity.pdbx_description
1 polymer ?
#
loop_
_entity_poly.entity_id
_entity_poly.type
_entity_poly.pdbx_seq_one_letter_code
_entity_poly.pdbx_strand_id
1 'polypeptide(L)'
;KLDRLLTVTRSENSQVIPQGSPALPTLQAHVLDMHRLAQSEKEICQVAFQASHITALMGVITGVITVCSPQGVITDASLLCRKWKEATDQFTEKIPSKLTEVLADYGSTAQPQEELLLLLTCGSASPGLHQFLCSTLAEGWVRRLAKAMDAACATVHATLNEKVLAAVEVLVVRLGEVRGLARWHRRADPIALRAHPVAEALALAERVHITATEVLRATAIAAARYRAFFVWLLRSIRTLDKEERQNQADAAQTPTLPVDVLAVAEFLSDQFEEERLGPHLLVGPPCEEAGDPLSEGRDACPVTPTREPGPKDATGSNGAADTLAEVLQRVEQGSEGPCWDPARGERGRAGNWLLVEVVQQLHARCAEALHQTEHALSPSLQPLTTVHLSSAPHNDIHLAHAHSPVDANVQYFAFHVAQGSASDNPAGEHAQVVAVVRLTHQAGGDAGGSGSAPTTAAACTIRVPADEGIVDVGYYKDAQLAMLLARTASDPHRNPPGEARLLLVPCAGLPFVPLALEDGTDVLQQCAARGACVTLSTDPIIPAETRGRVIQMVGACPPLAVSGTRGVACTLAGNRRMLLYDLVEDEEDEDEDEDEDEDEDEDEDEDSDDNAEEEEEEDDPDDDD
;
A
#
# COMPACT_ATOMS: atom_id res chain seq x y z
N LYS A 1 5.76 26.41 -6.98
CA LYS A 1 5.81 27.16 -5.70
C LYS A 1 4.58 26.76 -4.91
N LEU A 2 4.78 26.18 -3.73
CA LEU A 2 3.74 25.55 -2.89
C LEU A 2 2.93 26.56 -2.07
N ASP A 3 2.96 27.87 -2.35
CA ASP A 3 2.37 28.88 -1.46
C ASP A 3 0.85 28.89 -1.42
N ARG A 4 0.17 28.37 -2.46
CA ARG A 4 -1.30 28.35 -2.56
C ARG A 4 -1.78 27.13 -3.33
N LEU A 5 -2.91 26.55 -2.90
CA LEU A 5 -3.58 25.42 -3.57
C LEU A 5 -4.99 25.81 -3.96
N LEU A 6 -5.38 25.50 -5.20
CA LEU A 6 -6.77 25.61 -5.65
C LEU A 6 -7.47 24.26 -5.43
N THR A 7 -8.58 24.27 -4.71
CA THR A 7 -9.48 23.11 -4.59
C THR A 7 -10.90 23.51 -5.00
N VAL A 8 -11.61 22.63 -5.69
CA VAL A 8 -13.01 22.86 -6.09
C VAL A 8 -13.88 21.88 -5.30
N THR A 9 -14.86 22.42 -4.58
CA THR A 9 -15.78 21.62 -3.79
C THR A 9 -17.21 21.82 -4.29
N ARG A 10 -17.97 20.73 -4.24
CA ARG A 10 -19.42 20.74 -4.43
C ARG A 10 -20.05 20.70 -3.05
N SER A 11 -20.77 21.76 -2.69
CA SER A 11 -21.52 21.77 -1.44
C SER A 11 -22.87 21.09 -1.65
N GLU A 12 -23.04 19.89 -1.08
CA GLU A 12 -24.34 19.25 -0.90
C GLU A 12 -24.91 19.73 0.44
N ASN A 13 -25.64 20.84 0.44
CA ASN A 13 -26.28 21.33 1.66
C ASN A 13 -27.37 20.35 2.11
N SER A 14 -27.01 19.45 3.04
CA SER A 14 -27.96 18.61 3.78
C SER A 14 -28.61 19.34 4.96
N GLN A 15 -28.32 20.64 5.16
CA GLN A 15 -28.96 21.45 6.20
C GLN A 15 -30.27 22.07 5.69
N VAL A 16 -31.38 21.50 6.18
CA VAL A 16 -32.73 22.07 6.08
C VAL A 16 -32.73 23.41 6.81
N ILE A 17 -32.72 24.52 6.06
CA ILE A 17 -32.99 25.86 6.59
C ILE A 17 -34.45 25.86 7.08
N PRO A 18 -34.76 26.41 8.27
CA PRO A 18 -36.10 26.41 8.82
C PRO A 18 -37.01 27.45 8.15
N GLN A 19 -36.96 27.63 6.83
CA GLN A 19 -37.97 28.29 5.99
C GLN A 19 -37.88 27.77 4.54
N GLY A 20 -38.50 26.62 4.27
CA GLY A 20 -39.30 26.38 3.07
C GLY A 20 -38.65 26.33 1.67
N SER A 21 -37.33 26.28 1.51
CA SER A 21 -36.72 25.95 0.20
C SER A 21 -35.42 25.15 0.37
N PRO A 22 -35.22 24.05 -0.37
CA PRO A 22 -33.94 23.34 -0.35
C PRO A 22 -32.86 24.26 -0.95
N ALA A 23 -31.77 24.47 -0.23
CA ALA A 23 -30.62 25.21 -0.76
C ALA A 23 -30.04 24.42 -1.95
N LEU A 24 -30.05 25.03 -3.15
CA LEU A 24 -29.51 24.42 -4.35
C LEU A 24 -28.01 24.11 -4.15
N PRO A 25 -27.51 22.99 -4.69
CA PRO A 25 -26.08 22.67 -4.63
C PRO A 25 -25.28 23.79 -5.29
N THR A 26 -24.24 24.26 -4.62
CA THR A 26 -23.37 25.32 -5.16
C THR A 26 -21.98 24.77 -5.44
N LEU A 27 -21.42 25.18 -6.57
CA LEU A 27 -20.05 24.88 -6.95
C LEU A 27 -19.15 26.02 -6.50
N GLN A 28 -18.12 25.72 -5.71
CA GLN A 28 -17.22 26.71 -5.14
C GLN A 28 -15.77 26.30 -5.38
N ALA A 29 -14.92 27.27 -5.74
CA ALA A 29 -13.48 27.09 -5.75
C ALA A 29 -12.85 27.80 -4.55
N HIS A 30 -12.05 27.10 -3.77
CA HIS A 30 -11.32 27.65 -2.64
C HIS A 30 -9.83 27.75 -2.97
N VAL A 31 -9.26 28.90 -2.70
CA VAL A 31 -7.81 29.12 -2.70
C VAL A 31 -7.34 28.97 -1.27
N LEU A 32 -6.55 27.94 -0.98
CA LEU A 32 -6.02 27.65 0.35
C LEU A 32 -4.67 28.34 0.58
N ASP A 33 -4.44 28.82 1.79
CA ASP A 33 -3.13 29.31 2.22
C ASP A 33 -2.22 28.11 2.50
N MET A 34 -1.09 28.05 1.80
CA MET A 34 -0.07 27.02 2.02
C MET A 34 1.25 27.65 2.49
N HIS A 35 1.23 28.91 2.94
CA HIS A 35 2.44 29.65 3.34
C HIS A 35 3.24 28.94 4.44
N ARG A 36 2.56 28.31 5.41
CA ARG A 36 3.26 27.52 6.45
C ARG A 36 3.98 26.29 5.87
N LEU A 37 3.38 25.64 4.88
CA LEU A 37 4.04 24.53 4.19
C LEU A 37 5.20 25.01 3.33
N ALA A 38 5.04 26.13 2.62
CA ALA A 38 6.11 26.70 1.81
C ALA A 38 7.31 27.17 2.65
N GLN A 39 7.07 27.78 3.82
CA GLN A 39 8.14 28.19 4.75
C GLN A 39 8.97 27.00 5.25
N SER A 40 8.35 25.84 5.43
CA SER A 40 8.98 24.61 5.93
C SER A 40 9.07 23.53 4.86
N GLU A 41 9.13 23.92 3.57
CA GLU A 41 9.04 22.99 2.44
C GLU A 41 10.10 21.89 2.53
N LYS A 42 11.34 22.27 2.83
CA LYS A 42 12.46 21.32 2.91
C LYS A 42 12.27 20.32 4.04
N GLU A 43 11.85 20.81 5.21
CA GLU A 43 11.57 20.00 6.39
C GLU A 43 10.40 19.03 6.13
N ILE A 44 9.31 19.51 5.53
CA ILE A 44 8.14 18.69 5.19
C ILE A 44 8.52 17.64 4.15
N CYS A 45 9.24 18.01 3.09
CA CYS A 45 9.71 17.05 2.08
C CYS A 45 10.61 15.98 2.72
N GLN A 46 11.50 16.36 3.63
CA GLN A 46 12.37 15.41 4.33
C GLN A 46 11.56 14.48 5.24
N VAL A 47 10.62 15.00 6.02
CA VAL A 47 9.76 14.17 6.89
C VAL A 47 8.86 13.25 6.07
N ALA A 48 8.26 13.75 4.98
CA ALA A 48 7.43 12.96 4.08
C ALA A 48 8.23 11.84 3.40
N PHE A 49 9.47 12.12 2.98
CA PHE A 49 10.38 11.11 2.44
C PHE A 49 10.63 10.01 3.48
N GLN A 50 10.97 10.38 4.72
CA GLN A 50 11.22 9.42 5.80
C GLN A 50 9.95 8.63 6.17
N ALA A 51 8.80 9.30 6.24
CA ALA A 51 7.50 8.70 6.52
C ALA A 51 7.14 7.64 5.48
N SER A 52 7.32 7.94 4.19
CA SER A 52 7.08 6.98 3.11
C SER A 52 7.94 5.72 3.25
N HIS A 53 9.23 5.89 3.59
CA HIS A 53 10.13 4.75 3.81
C HIS A 53 9.75 3.94 5.05
N ILE A 54 9.42 4.61 6.16
CA ILE A 54 8.97 3.96 7.40
C ILE A 54 7.70 3.15 7.14
N THR A 55 6.71 3.73 6.46
CA THR A 55 5.45 3.04 6.11
C THR A 55 5.70 1.84 5.20
N ALA A 56 6.59 1.96 4.21
CA ALA A 56 6.96 0.83 3.34
C ALA A 56 7.65 -0.30 4.12
N LEU A 57 8.62 0.02 4.99
CA LEU A 57 9.30 -0.96 5.85
C LEU A 57 8.34 -1.63 6.83
N MET A 58 7.45 -0.85 7.46
CA MET A 58 6.39 -1.40 8.31
C MET A 58 5.50 -2.34 7.52
N GLY A 59 5.13 -2.00 6.27
CA GLY A 59 4.37 -2.87 5.38
C GLY A 59 5.05 -4.21 5.11
N VAL A 60 6.38 -4.24 4.97
CA VAL A 60 7.16 -5.49 4.85
C VAL A 60 7.10 -6.29 6.14
N ILE A 61 7.36 -5.66 7.29
CA ILE A 61 7.37 -6.33 8.60
C ILE A 61 5.99 -6.90 8.92
N THR A 62 4.93 -6.09 8.78
CA THR A 62 3.55 -6.53 9.03
C THR A 62 3.09 -7.55 8.00
N GLY A 63 3.45 -7.41 6.72
CA GLY A 63 3.10 -8.38 5.69
C GLY A 63 3.71 -9.77 5.93
N VAL A 64 4.86 -9.84 6.62
CA VAL A 64 5.51 -11.09 7.00
C VAL A 64 4.98 -11.65 8.33
N ILE A 65 4.66 -10.81 9.31
CA ILE A 65 4.36 -11.23 10.69
C ILE A 65 2.86 -11.25 10.98
N THR A 66 2.09 -10.32 10.43
CA THR A 66 0.69 -10.08 10.80
C THR A 66 -0.23 -10.03 9.59
N VAL A 67 -1.08 -11.05 9.44
CA VAL A 67 -2.30 -10.92 8.65
C VAL A 67 -3.43 -10.57 9.60
N CYS A 68 -3.74 -9.28 9.69
CA CYS A 68 -5.07 -8.76 10.04
C CYS A 68 -5.10 -7.24 9.83
N SER A 69 -5.87 -6.82 8.82
CA SER A 69 -6.44 -5.47 8.73
C SER A 69 -7.80 -5.46 9.44
N PRO A 70 -8.20 -4.38 10.13
CA PRO A 70 -9.49 -4.29 10.82
C PRO A 70 -10.73 -4.28 9.90
N GLN A 71 -10.59 -4.35 8.57
CA GLN A 71 -11.71 -4.18 7.62
C GLN A 71 -11.98 -5.37 6.69
N GLY A 72 -11.63 -6.58 7.14
CA GLY A 72 -12.22 -7.80 6.60
C GLY A 72 -11.37 -8.49 5.54
N VAL A 73 -11.57 -9.81 5.51
CA VAL A 73 -10.82 -10.84 4.79
C VAL A 73 -9.54 -11.27 5.52
N ILE A 74 -9.73 -12.16 6.50
CA ILE A 74 -8.70 -13.11 6.94
C ILE A 74 -8.39 -14.00 5.73
N THR A 75 -7.39 -13.65 4.94
CA THR A 75 -6.87 -14.53 3.89
C THR A 75 -5.41 -14.77 4.17
N ASP A 76 -5.15 -16.02 4.52
CA ASP A 76 -3.85 -16.65 4.75
C ASP A 76 -3.01 -16.04 5.88
N ALA A 77 -2.91 -16.76 7.01
CA ALA A 77 -1.78 -16.59 7.92
C ALA A 77 -0.48 -16.53 7.09
N SER A 78 0.50 -15.70 7.48
CA SER A 78 1.71 -15.48 6.68
C SER A 78 2.30 -16.81 6.20
N LEU A 79 2.88 -16.85 4.99
CA LEU A 79 3.45 -18.07 4.39
C LEU A 79 4.27 -18.89 5.39
N LEU A 80 4.94 -18.20 6.31
CA LEU A 80 5.69 -18.73 7.43
C LEU A 80 4.82 -19.50 8.44
N CYS A 81 3.79 -18.86 8.98
CA CYS A 81 2.81 -19.48 9.89
C CYS A 81 2.13 -20.69 9.24
N ARG A 82 1.79 -20.59 7.95
CA ARG A 82 1.15 -21.70 7.23
C ARG A 82 2.05 -22.92 7.10
N LYS A 83 3.31 -22.74 6.64
CA LYS A 83 4.24 -23.86 6.50
C LYS A 83 4.60 -24.50 7.84
N TRP A 84 4.79 -23.68 8.87
CA TRP A 84 5.05 -24.20 10.22
C TRP A 84 3.87 -25.00 10.75
N LYS A 85 2.67 -24.44 10.65
CA LYS A 85 1.44 -25.07 11.12
C LYS A 85 1.16 -26.38 10.37
N GLU A 86 1.27 -26.38 9.04
CA GLU A 86 1.07 -27.58 8.24
C GLU A 86 2.03 -28.72 8.63
N ALA A 87 3.32 -28.43 8.82
CA ALA A 87 4.30 -29.44 9.21
C ALA A 87 4.06 -29.93 10.65
N THR A 88 3.67 -29.03 11.55
CA THR A 88 3.37 -29.34 12.96
C THR A 88 2.09 -30.17 13.09
N ASP A 89 1.02 -29.82 12.38
CA ASP A 89 -0.25 -30.55 12.36
C ASP A 89 -0.02 -31.99 11.83
N GLN A 90 0.81 -32.15 10.80
CA GLN A 90 1.20 -33.48 10.30
C GLN A 90 1.99 -34.29 11.35
N PHE A 91 2.82 -33.64 12.15
CA PHE A 91 3.54 -34.30 13.23
C PHE A 91 2.60 -34.74 14.36
N THR A 92 1.77 -33.83 14.87
CA THR A 92 0.90 -34.07 16.03
C THR A 92 -0.20 -35.09 15.73
N GLU A 93 -0.84 -35.01 14.57
CA GLU A 93 -1.90 -35.94 14.17
C GLU A 93 -1.36 -37.36 13.95
N LYS A 94 -0.19 -37.49 13.33
CA LYS A 94 0.31 -38.80 12.87
C LYS A 94 1.24 -39.51 13.86
N ILE A 95 1.93 -38.78 14.73
CA ILE A 95 2.83 -39.40 15.72
C ILE A 95 2.12 -39.49 17.08
N PRO A 96 1.96 -38.42 17.88
CA PRO A 96 1.28 -38.52 19.17
C PRO A 96 -0.13 -39.11 19.09
N SER A 97 -1.04 -38.53 18.28
CA SER A 97 -2.45 -38.93 18.31
C SER A 97 -2.67 -40.36 17.81
N LYS A 98 -2.01 -40.75 16.71
CA LYS A 98 -2.16 -42.11 16.17
C LYS A 98 -1.44 -43.16 17.01
N LEU A 99 -0.33 -42.82 17.68
CA LEU A 99 0.32 -43.71 18.64
C LEU A 99 -0.59 -43.97 19.83
N THR A 100 -1.25 -42.94 20.37
CA THR A 100 -2.24 -43.11 21.46
C THR A 100 -3.36 -44.07 21.05
N GLU A 101 -3.89 -43.96 19.83
CA GLU A 101 -4.93 -44.85 19.31
C GLU A 101 -4.46 -46.31 19.25
N VAL A 102 -3.27 -46.55 18.68
CA VAL A 102 -2.72 -47.92 18.56
C VAL A 102 -2.38 -48.51 19.94
N LEU A 103 -1.87 -47.70 20.88
CA LEU A 103 -1.59 -48.17 22.24
C LEU A 103 -2.87 -48.56 22.97
N ALA A 104 -3.96 -47.82 22.76
CA ALA A 104 -5.27 -48.13 23.33
C ALA A 104 -5.84 -49.45 22.77
N ASP A 105 -5.67 -49.72 21.47
CA ASP A 105 -6.08 -50.99 20.85
C ASP A 105 -5.34 -52.21 21.44
N TYR A 106 -4.11 -52.01 21.91
CA TYR A 106 -3.31 -53.03 22.60
C TYR A 106 -3.56 -53.09 24.11
N GLY A 107 -4.50 -52.30 24.62
CA GLY A 107 -4.87 -52.25 26.04
C GLY A 107 -3.85 -51.53 26.92
N SER A 108 -2.94 -50.74 26.35
CA SER A 108 -2.00 -49.90 27.11
C SER A 108 -2.62 -48.56 27.45
N THR A 109 -2.34 -48.05 28.64
CA THR A 109 -2.71 -46.69 29.10
C THR A 109 -1.49 -45.77 29.20
N ALA A 110 -0.33 -46.20 28.71
CA ALA A 110 0.91 -45.42 28.75
C ALA A 110 0.83 -44.24 27.78
N GLN A 111 1.48 -43.13 28.14
CA GLN A 111 1.57 -41.99 27.23
C GLN A 111 2.54 -42.32 26.08
N PRO A 112 2.29 -41.83 24.85
CA PRO A 112 3.19 -42.05 23.71
C PRO A 112 4.65 -41.64 23.99
N GLN A 113 4.83 -40.59 24.78
CA GLN A 113 6.14 -40.12 25.25
C GLN A 113 6.87 -41.16 26.12
N GLU A 114 6.17 -41.80 27.05
CA GLU A 114 6.75 -42.79 27.98
C GLU A 114 7.22 -44.04 27.23
N GLU A 115 6.42 -44.53 26.28
CA GLU A 115 6.77 -45.66 25.42
C GLU A 115 7.99 -45.37 24.53
N LEU A 116 8.09 -44.15 23.97
CA LEU A 116 9.25 -43.72 23.19
C LEU A 116 10.50 -43.55 24.06
N LEU A 117 10.37 -43.07 25.29
CA LEU A 117 11.47 -42.99 26.26
C LEU A 117 11.94 -44.38 26.70
N LEU A 118 11.03 -45.35 26.87
CA LEU A 118 11.37 -46.75 27.14
C LEU A 118 12.14 -47.37 25.97
N LEU A 119 11.70 -47.11 24.73
CA LEU A 119 12.46 -47.54 23.55
C LEU A 119 13.86 -46.91 23.51
N LEU A 120 13.99 -45.62 23.83
CA LEU A 120 15.27 -44.91 23.85
C LEU A 120 16.25 -45.48 24.89
N THR A 121 15.74 -45.87 26.06
CA THR A 121 16.57 -46.31 27.20
C THR A 121 16.83 -47.81 27.23
N CYS A 122 15.83 -48.62 26.88
CA CYS A 122 15.88 -50.07 26.97
C CYS A 122 16.19 -50.74 25.61
N GLY A 123 16.00 -50.02 24.49
CA GLY A 123 16.17 -50.57 23.14
C GLY A 123 15.08 -51.54 22.70
N SER A 124 14.08 -51.81 23.54
CA SER A 124 12.96 -52.72 23.27
C SER A 124 11.66 -51.94 23.05
N ALA A 125 10.94 -52.21 21.97
CA ALA A 125 9.61 -51.66 21.73
C ALA A 125 8.52 -52.58 22.32
N SER A 126 7.48 -52.00 22.93
CA SER A 126 6.26 -52.74 23.28
C SER A 126 5.55 -53.23 21.99
N PRO A 127 4.67 -54.25 22.08
CA PRO A 127 3.99 -54.78 20.88
C PRO A 127 3.19 -53.74 20.10
N GLY A 128 2.53 -52.81 20.80
CA GLY A 128 1.79 -51.70 20.17
C GLY A 128 2.73 -50.67 19.53
N LEU A 129 3.82 -50.29 20.21
CA LEU A 129 4.83 -49.39 19.64
C LEU A 129 5.54 -50.01 18.44
N HIS A 130 5.87 -51.31 18.49
CA HIS A 130 6.49 -52.04 17.39
C HIS A 130 5.58 -52.08 16.16
N GLN A 131 4.29 -52.42 16.34
CA GLN A 131 3.32 -52.39 15.26
C GLN A 131 3.22 -50.98 14.66
N PHE A 132 3.11 -49.95 15.49
CA PHE A 132 3.01 -48.57 15.03
C PHE A 132 4.23 -48.14 14.20
N LEU A 133 5.44 -48.39 14.70
CA LEU A 133 6.69 -47.99 14.04
C LEU A 133 6.93 -48.72 12.72
N CYS A 134 6.71 -50.03 12.67
CA CYS A 134 7.02 -50.85 11.49
C CYS A 134 5.88 -50.88 10.46
N SER A 135 4.61 -50.90 10.91
CA SER A 135 3.46 -51.10 10.01
C SER A 135 2.60 -49.86 9.75
N THR A 136 2.46 -48.95 10.72
CA THR A 136 1.56 -47.78 10.58
C THR A 136 2.29 -46.55 10.04
N LEU A 137 3.49 -46.25 10.57
CA LEU A 137 4.23 -45.06 10.20
C LEU A 137 4.96 -45.17 8.85
N ALA A 138 5.54 -46.34 8.55
CA ALA A 138 6.43 -46.60 7.43
C ALA A 138 7.65 -45.66 7.31
N GLU A 139 8.85 -46.21 7.11
CA GLU A 139 10.10 -45.44 7.02
C GLU A 139 10.05 -44.29 5.98
N GLY A 140 9.39 -44.54 4.85
CA GLY A 140 9.26 -43.56 3.76
C GLY A 140 8.46 -42.31 4.13
N TRP A 141 7.45 -42.42 4.98
CA TRP A 141 6.67 -41.27 5.45
C TRP A 141 7.44 -40.49 6.51
N VAL A 142 8.08 -41.16 7.49
CA VAL A 142 8.93 -40.50 8.50
C VAL A 142 9.98 -39.62 7.84
N ARG A 143 10.63 -40.13 6.79
CA ARG A 143 11.65 -39.36 6.05
C ARG A 143 11.06 -38.15 5.33
N ARG A 144 9.82 -38.23 4.84
CA ARG A 144 9.12 -37.10 4.22
C ARG A 144 8.74 -36.05 5.27
N LEU A 145 8.20 -36.47 6.42
CA LEU A 145 7.86 -35.57 7.51
C LEU A 145 9.11 -34.87 8.08
N ALA A 146 10.21 -35.59 8.28
CA ALA A 146 11.48 -35.00 8.73
C ALA A 146 11.95 -33.88 7.80
N LYS A 147 11.90 -34.12 6.47
CA LYS A 147 12.21 -33.09 5.46
C LYS A 147 11.24 -31.91 5.50
N ALA A 148 9.95 -32.15 5.72
CA ALA A 148 8.95 -31.10 5.82
C ALA A 148 9.19 -30.20 7.05
N MET A 149 9.47 -30.80 8.23
CA MET A 149 9.81 -30.07 9.45
C MET A 149 11.11 -29.25 9.29
N ASP A 150 12.13 -29.84 8.68
CA ASP A 150 13.38 -29.15 8.37
C ASP A 150 13.17 -27.95 7.44
N ALA A 151 12.38 -28.14 6.37
CA ALA A 151 12.05 -27.08 5.43
C ALA A 151 11.21 -25.96 6.06
N ALA A 152 10.30 -26.31 6.99
CA ALA A 152 9.52 -25.34 7.75
C ALA A 152 10.45 -24.50 8.66
N CYS A 153 11.31 -25.13 9.46
CA CYS A 153 12.30 -24.44 10.28
C CYS A 153 13.21 -23.51 9.46
N ALA A 154 13.73 -24.02 8.32
CA ALA A 154 14.60 -23.24 7.45
C ALA A 154 13.86 -22.04 6.83
N THR A 155 12.60 -22.21 6.44
CA THR A 155 11.77 -21.10 5.92
C THR A 155 11.52 -20.06 7.00
N VAL A 156 11.18 -20.48 8.23
CA VAL A 156 10.97 -19.57 9.37
C VAL A 156 12.23 -18.76 9.62
N HIS A 157 13.37 -19.44 9.75
CA HIS A 157 14.66 -18.82 10.04
C HIS A 157 15.09 -17.84 8.94
N ALA A 158 15.07 -18.26 7.67
CA ALA A 158 15.47 -17.40 6.54
C ALA A 158 14.58 -16.15 6.44
N THR A 159 13.26 -16.32 6.60
CA THR A 159 12.32 -15.19 6.51
C THR A 159 12.50 -14.19 7.64
N LEU A 160 12.67 -14.64 8.89
CA LEU A 160 12.93 -13.76 10.02
C LEU A 160 14.26 -13.01 9.85
N ASN A 161 15.30 -13.69 9.40
CA ASN A 161 16.63 -13.11 9.26
C ASN A 161 16.74 -12.14 8.07
N GLU A 162 16.31 -12.59 6.88
CA GLU A 162 16.53 -11.85 5.63
C GLU A 162 15.47 -10.77 5.39
N LYS A 163 14.25 -10.92 5.93
CA LYS A 163 13.17 -9.95 5.71
C LYS A 163 12.89 -9.12 6.95
N VAL A 164 12.58 -9.75 8.08
CA VAL A 164 12.15 -9.02 9.28
C VAL A 164 13.30 -8.26 9.90
N LEU A 165 14.39 -8.94 10.28
CA LEU A 165 15.52 -8.29 10.95
C LEU A 165 16.17 -7.23 10.05
N ALA A 166 16.42 -7.56 8.78
CA ALA A 166 16.94 -6.59 7.81
C ALA A 166 16.04 -5.34 7.68
N ALA A 167 14.72 -5.49 7.62
CA ALA A 167 13.81 -4.34 7.55
C ALA A 167 13.79 -3.53 8.85
N VAL A 168 13.84 -4.19 10.01
CA VAL A 168 13.86 -3.54 11.33
C VAL A 168 15.16 -2.75 11.54
N GLU A 169 16.31 -3.27 11.11
CA GLU A 169 17.59 -2.55 11.18
C GLU A 169 17.53 -1.22 10.41
N VAL A 170 17.00 -1.24 9.18
CA VAL A 170 16.81 -0.03 8.39
C VAL A 170 15.77 0.90 9.04
N LEU A 171 14.69 0.34 9.59
CA LEU A 171 13.65 1.10 10.28
C LEU A 171 14.21 1.85 11.50
N VAL A 172 15.06 1.21 12.30
CA VAL A 172 15.73 1.83 13.46
C VAL A 172 16.57 3.02 13.02
N VAL A 173 17.30 2.92 11.91
CA VAL A 173 18.07 4.04 11.34
C VAL A 173 17.15 5.19 10.94
N ARG A 174 16.06 4.90 10.21
CA ARG A 174 15.10 5.92 9.73
C ARG A 174 14.38 6.62 10.89
N LEU A 175 13.92 5.86 11.90
CA LEU A 175 13.35 6.42 13.12
C LEU A 175 14.38 7.24 13.91
N GLY A 176 15.65 6.82 13.91
CA GLY A 176 16.77 7.59 14.47
C GLY A 176 16.97 8.94 13.78
N GLU A 177 16.91 8.99 12.44
CA GLU A 177 16.99 10.21 11.64
C GLU A 177 15.80 11.13 11.92
N VAL A 178 14.56 10.61 11.91
CA VAL A 178 13.36 11.39 12.25
C VAL A 178 13.41 11.92 13.68
N ARG A 179 13.91 11.13 14.64
CA ARG A 179 14.14 11.58 16.01
C ARG A 179 15.16 12.71 16.07
N GLY A 180 16.23 12.63 15.27
CA GLY A 180 17.22 13.68 15.12
C GLY A 180 16.60 14.99 14.61
N LEU A 181 15.76 14.89 13.57
CA LEU A 181 15.00 16.03 13.05
C LEU A 181 14.06 16.61 14.11
N ALA A 182 13.32 15.76 14.82
CA ALA A 182 12.36 16.16 15.85
C ALA A 182 13.02 16.87 17.05
N ARG A 183 14.30 16.60 17.33
CA ARG A 183 15.08 17.30 18.37
C ARG A 183 15.54 18.68 17.93
N TRP A 184 15.53 18.97 16.63
CA TRP A 184 15.83 20.31 16.13
C TRP A 184 14.60 21.21 16.20
N HIS A 185 14.25 21.63 17.41
CA HIS A 185 13.06 22.46 17.72
C HIS A 185 12.82 23.61 16.74
N ARG A 186 13.85 24.39 16.39
CA ARG A 186 13.74 25.51 15.44
C ARG A 186 13.14 25.12 14.08
N ARG A 187 13.34 23.88 13.62
CA ARG A 187 12.85 23.35 12.34
C ARG A 187 11.67 22.39 12.50
N ALA A 188 11.61 21.68 13.62
CA ALA A 188 10.58 20.68 13.90
C ALA A 188 9.29 21.26 14.51
N ASP A 189 9.39 22.32 15.31
CA ASP A 189 8.22 22.93 15.97
C ASP A 189 7.21 23.52 14.96
N PRO A 190 7.62 24.17 13.85
CA PRO A 190 6.67 24.68 12.84
C PRO A 190 5.81 23.58 12.19
N ILE A 191 6.36 22.38 12.04
CA ILE A 191 5.66 21.21 11.50
C ILE A 191 5.10 20.29 12.61
N ALA A 192 5.23 20.70 13.87
CA ALA A 192 4.82 19.97 15.07
C ALA A 192 5.38 18.54 15.21
N LEU A 193 6.55 18.26 14.63
CA LEU A 193 7.20 16.95 14.76
C LEU A 193 7.76 16.79 16.19
N ARG A 194 7.21 15.85 16.97
CA ARG A 194 7.59 15.64 18.37
C ARG A 194 8.59 14.49 18.54
N ALA A 195 9.64 14.74 19.32
CA ALA A 195 10.68 13.73 19.55
C ALA A 195 10.23 12.54 20.42
N HIS A 196 9.25 12.73 21.30
CA HIS A 196 8.82 11.70 22.25
C HIS A 196 8.08 10.53 21.57
N PRO A 197 7.03 10.74 20.75
CA PRO A 197 6.38 9.64 20.03
C PRO A 197 7.34 8.88 19.10
N VAL A 198 8.26 9.59 18.44
CA VAL A 198 9.28 8.95 17.59
C VAL A 198 10.26 8.11 18.43
N ALA A 199 10.58 8.55 19.65
CA ALA A 199 11.43 7.79 20.56
C ALA A 199 10.73 6.52 21.08
N GLU A 200 9.42 6.57 21.35
CA GLU A 200 8.62 5.38 21.69
C GLU A 200 8.59 4.38 20.53
N ALA A 201 8.34 4.86 19.30
CA ALA A 201 8.37 4.02 18.10
C ALA A 201 9.75 3.38 17.89
N LEU A 202 10.83 4.12 18.11
CA LEU A 202 12.19 3.60 18.04
C LEU A 202 12.45 2.50 19.09
N ALA A 203 12.03 2.70 20.33
CA ALA A 203 12.18 1.69 21.39
C ALA A 203 11.37 0.41 21.07
N LEU A 204 10.20 0.55 20.46
CA LEU A 204 9.42 -0.59 19.97
C LEU A 204 10.11 -1.30 18.80
N ALA A 205 10.75 -0.58 17.88
CA ALA A 205 11.51 -1.18 16.79
C ALA A 205 12.71 -1.99 17.32
N GLU A 206 13.43 -1.45 18.32
CA GLU A 206 14.49 -2.17 19.03
C GLU A 206 13.93 -3.41 19.76
N ARG A 207 12.74 -3.32 20.36
CA ARG A 207 12.07 -4.48 20.97
C ARG A 207 11.73 -5.55 19.94
N VAL A 208 11.16 -5.18 18.78
CA VAL A 208 10.88 -6.11 17.68
C VAL A 208 12.17 -6.82 17.25
N HIS A 209 13.28 -6.09 17.14
CA HIS A 209 14.57 -6.68 16.79
C HIS A 209 15.00 -7.76 17.79
N ILE A 210 14.94 -7.45 19.09
CA ILE A 210 15.30 -8.41 20.16
C ILE A 210 14.38 -9.63 20.11
N THR A 211 13.06 -9.42 20.10
CA THR A 211 12.08 -10.50 20.09
C THR A 211 12.19 -11.36 18.83
N ALA A 212 12.41 -10.77 17.65
CA ALA A 212 12.64 -11.52 16.41
C ALA A 212 13.92 -12.38 16.49
N THR A 213 14.97 -11.87 17.14
CA THR A 213 16.21 -12.63 17.37
C THR A 213 16.00 -13.80 18.34
N GLU A 214 15.17 -13.62 19.38
CA GLU A 214 14.78 -14.69 20.30
C GLU A 214 14.01 -15.79 19.56
N VAL A 215 13.06 -15.44 18.70
CA VAL A 215 12.33 -16.40 17.85
C VAL A 215 13.24 -17.10 16.86
N LEU A 216 14.20 -16.39 16.27
CA LEU A 216 15.21 -16.98 15.38
C LEU A 216 16.02 -18.06 16.10
N ARG A 217 16.47 -17.76 17.33
CA ARG A 217 17.19 -18.71 18.19
C ARG A 217 16.32 -19.91 18.57
N ALA A 218 15.06 -19.67 18.97
CA ALA A 218 14.12 -20.73 19.30
C ALA A 218 13.87 -21.66 18.10
N THR A 219 13.79 -21.11 16.89
CA THR A 219 13.64 -21.87 15.64
C THR A 219 14.86 -22.77 15.39
N ALA A 220 16.07 -22.26 15.60
CA ALA A 220 17.30 -23.05 15.44
C ALA A 220 17.39 -24.22 16.44
N ILE A 221 17.00 -23.98 17.70
CA ILE A 221 16.94 -25.01 18.74
C ILE A 221 15.90 -26.07 18.38
N ALA A 222 14.69 -25.67 17.96
CA ALA A 222 13.65 -26.59 17.52
C ALA A 222 14.12 -27.45 16.35
N ALA A 223 14.75 -26.85 15.33
CA ALA A 223 15.29 -27.57 14.18
C ALA A 223 16.31 -28.65 14.59
N ALA A 224 17.22 -28.33 15.51
CA ALA A 224 18.20 -29.28 16.02
C ALA A 224 17.54 -30.46 16.76
N ARG A 225 16.54 -30.17 17.59
CA ARG A 225 15.80 -31.18 18.36
C ARG A 225 14.98 -32.11 17.47
N TYR A 226 14.22 -31.57 16.50
CA TYR A 226 13.50 -32.39 15.53
C TYR A 226 14.44 -33.28 14.72
N ARG A 227 15.60 -32.78 14.28
CA ARG A 227 16.60 -33.59 13.59
C ARG A 227 17.11 -34.74 14.44
N ALA A 228 17.47 -34.48 15.70
CA ALA A 228 17.91 -35.51 16.63
C ALA A 228 16.86 -36.61 16.79
N PHE A 229 15.59 -36.21 17.01
CA PHE A 229 14.46 -37.13 17.12
C PHE A 229 14.25 -37.97 15.86
N PHE A 230 14.17 -37.36 14.67
CA PHE A 230 13.91 -38.11 13.43
C PHE A 230 15.07 -39.03 13.02
N VAL A 231 16.32 -38.61 13.27
CA VAL A 231 17.50 -39.46 13.05
C VAL A 231 17.44 -40.70 13.95
N TRP A 232 17.11 -40.52 15.23
CA TRP A 232 16.90 -41.62 16.16
C TRP A 232 15.74 -42.52 15.73
N LEU A 233 14.56 -41.95 15.46
CA LEU A 233 13.35 -42.69 15.12
C LEU A 233 13.53 -43.56 13.86
N LEU A 234 14.12 -42.99 12.81
CA LEU A 234 14.45 -43.74 11.58
C LEU A 234 15.43 -44.88 11.84
N ARG A 235 16.39 -44.69 12.74
CA ARG A 235 17.33 -45.76 13.15
C ARG A 235 16.61 -46.85 13.94
N SER A 236 15.72 -46.49 14.84
CA SER A 236 14.92 -47.45 15.62
C SER A 236 14.05 -48.29 14.69
N ILE A 237 13.31 -47.67 13.76
CA ILE A 237 12.49 -48.38 12.76
C ILE A 237 13.34 -49.37 11.95
N ARG A 238 14.50 -48.93 11.43
CA ARG A 238 15.39 -49.82 10.67
C ARG A 238 15.96 -50.97 11.50
N THR A 239 16.15 -50.78 12.79
CA THR A 239 16.70 -51.81 13.68
C THR A 239 15.64 -52.86 13.97
N LEU A 240 14.42 -52.43 14.28
CA LEU A 240 13.27 -53.32 14.49
C LEU A 240 12.91 -54.09 13.21
N ASP A 241 12.88 -53.43 12.05
CA ASP A 241 12.69 -54.08 10.73
C ASP A 241 13.81 -55.09 10.40
N LYS A 242 15.04 -54.78 10.81
CA LYS A 242 16.17 -55.71 10.65
C LYS A 242 16.01 -56.88 11.60
N GLU A 243 15.62 -56.70 12.85
CA GLU A 243 15.39 -57.81 13.78
C GLU A 243 14.30 -58.76 13.27
N GLU A 244 13.22 -58.24 12.66
CA GLU A 244 12.23 -59.07 11.94
C GLU A 244 12.84 -59.87 10.78
N ARG A 245 13.73 -59.27 9.97
CA ARG A 245 14.37 -59.93 8.81
C ARG A 245 15.58 -60.80 9.18
N GLN A 246 16.30 -60.46 10.25
CA GLN A 246 17.50 -61.12 10.76
C GLN A 246 17.14 -62.42 11.49
N ASN A 247 15.92 -62.50 12.04
CA ASN A 247 15.28 -63.77 12.39
C ASN A 247 15.11 -64.72 11.18
N GLN A 248 15.48 -64.31 9.96
CA GLN A 248 15.45 -65.13 8.74
C GLN A 248 16.78 -65.22 7.94
N ALA A 249 17.83 -64.38 8.12
CA ALA A 249 19.20 -64.60 7.58
C ALA A 249 20.27 -63.57 8.06
N ASP A 250 21.55 -64.00 8.08
CA ASP A 250 22.77 -63.38 8.68
C ASP A 250 23.23 -61.96 8.25
N ALA A 251 23.96 -61.29 9.15
CA ALA A 251 24.14 -59.83 9.27
C ALA A 251 25.37 -59.22 8.54
N ALA A 252 25.20 -58.01 7.99
CA ALA A 252 26.28 -57.09 7.65
C ALA A 252 26.05 -55.71 8.28
N GLN A 253 27.07 -55.20 8.99
CA GLN A 253 27.02 -53.95 9.74
C GLN A 253 27.46 -52.76 8.87
N THR A 254 26.58 -51.77 8.72
CA THR A 254 26.88 -50.47 8.09
C THR A 254 27.24 -49.47 9.19
N PRO A 255 28.30 -48.65 9.04
CA PRO A 255 28.67 -47.67 10.07
C PRO A 255 27.60 -46.58 10.14
N THR A 256 27.18 -46.22 11.36
CA THR A 256 26.16 -45.21 11.60
C THR A 256 26.73 -44.08 12.45
N LEU A 257 26.41 -42.84 12.09
CA LEU A 257 26.71 -41.65 12.89
C LEU A 257 26.12 -41.80 14.32
N PRO A 258 26.80 -41.30 15.36
CA PRO A 258 26.31 -41.37 16.74
C PRO A 258 25.01 -40.58 16.89
N VAL A 259 24.02 -41.19 17.56
CA VAL A 259 22.76 -40.53 17.95
C VAL A 259 22.98 -39.82 19.28
N ASP A 260 22.61 -38.55 19.37
CA ASP A 260 22.60 -37.83 20.64
C ASP A 260 21.36 -38.22 21.46
N VAL A 261 21.55 -39.20 22.35
CA VAL A 261 20.48 -39.75 23.20
C VAL A 261 19.90 -38.69 24.14
N LEU A 262 20.72 -37.76 24.62
CA LEU A 262 20.27 -36.76 25.58
C LEU A 262 19.37 -35.72 24.89
N ALA A 263 19.74 -35.28 23.68
CA ALA A 263 18.90 -34.38 22.89
C ALA A 263 17.54 -34.99 22.53
N VAL A 264 17.49 -36.30 22.27
CA VAL A 264 16.23 -37.02 22.02
C VAL A 264 15.39 -37.13 23.29
N ALA A 265 16.01 -37.44 24.43
CA ALA A 265 15.31 -37.48 25.72
C ALA A 265 14.74 -36.12 26.09
N GLU A 266 15.51 -35.04 25.92
CA GLU A 266 15.04 -33.67 26.12
C GLU A 266 13.86 -33.34 25.21
N PHE A 267 13.97 -33.64 23.91
CA PHE A 267 12.87 -33.43 22.96
C PHE A 267 11.60 -34.15 23.39
N LEU A 268 11.70 -35.45 23.72
CA LEU A 268 10.58 -36.26 24.20
C LEU A 268 9.96 -35.65 25.46
N SER A 269 10.78 -35.14 26.38
CA SER A 269 10.29 -34.54 27.64
C SER A 269 9.69 -33.15 27.53
N ASP A 270 10.04 -32.37 26.50
CA ASP A 270 9.86 -30.91 26.49
C ASP A 270 9.07 -30.38 25.28
N GLN A 271 9.20 -31.00 24.11
CA GLN A 271 8.62 -30.53 22.83
C GLN A 271 7.68 -31.54 22.16
N PHE A 272 7.56 -32.74 22.70
CA PHE A 272 6.74 -33.79 22.11
C PHE A 272 5.23 -33.57 22.35
N GLU A 273 4.85 -33.05 23.52
CA GLU A 273 3.46 -32.74 23.88
C GLU A 273 3.11 -31.25 23.67
N GLU A 274 4.02 -30.33 24.05
CA GLU A 274 3.80 -28.89 23.94
C GLU A 274 4.73 -28.25 22.90
N GLU A 275 4.13 -27.67 21.86
CA GLU A 275 4.85 -27.02 20.77
C GLU A 275 5.26 -25.59 21.14
N ARG A 276 6.57 -25.34 21.29
CA ARG A 276 7.08 -24.07 21.82
C ARG A 276 7.24 -22.93 20.82
N LEU A 277 7.28 -23.21 19.51
CA LEU A 277 7.55 -22.18 18.51
C LEU A 277 6.26 -21.50 18.04
N GLY A 278 5.17 -22.25 17.95
CA GLY A 278 3.85 -21.85 17.51
C GLY A 278 3.31 -20.65 18.26
N PRO A 279 3.33 -20.60 19.60
CA PRO A 279 2.88 -19.43 20.36
C PRO A 279 3.62 -18.14 20.00
N HIS A 280 4.89 -18.22 19.60
CA HIS A 280 5.68 -17.05 19.17
C HIS A 280 5.43 -16.65 17.71
N LEU A 281 4.89 -17.56 16.88
CA LEU A 281 4.62 -17.35 15.46
C LEU A 281 3.14 -17.14 15.14
N LEU A 282 2.22 -17.61 15.98
CA LEU A 282 0.78 -17.63 15.74
C LEU A 282 0.06 -16.73 16.72
N VAL A 283 -0.82 -15.88 16.19
CA VAL A 283 -1.82 -15.15 17.00
C VAL A 283 -2.84 -16.17 17.48
N GLY A 284 -2.90 -16.43 18.78
CA GLY A 284 -4.07 -17.06 19.38
C GLY A 284 -5.28 -16.13 19.29
N PRO A 285 -6.51 -16.62 19.12
CA PRO A 285 -7.69 -15.79 19.35
C PRO A 285 -7.58 -15.18 20.76
N PRO A 286 -8.06 -13.93 20.97
CA PRO A 286 -8.09 -13.37 22.31
C PRO A 286 -8.85 -14.35 23.22
N CYS A 287 -8.24 -14.75 24.32
CA CYS A 287 -8.94 -15.49 25.38
C CYS A 287 -10.13 -14.64 25.85
N GLU A 288 -11.32 -14.93 25.33
CA GLU A 288 -12.57 -14.63 26.02
C GLU A 288 -12.61 -15.51 27.27
N GLU A 289 -11.94 -15.09 28.35
CA GLU A 289 -12.25 -15.47 29.73
C GLU A 289 -11.30 -14.74 30.68
N ALA A 290 -11.57 -13.45 30.88
CA ALA A 290 -11.28 -12.77 32.13
C ALA A 290 -12.59 -12.15 32.61
N GLY A 291 -13.41 -13.00 33.24
CA GLY A 291 -14.57 -12.52 33.99
C GLY A 291 -14.13 -11.54 35.07
N ASP A 292 -14.92 -10.50 35.25
CA ASP A 292 -14.81 -9.45 36.29
C ASP A 292 -14.27 -9.98 37.63
N PRO A 293 -13.20 -9.40 38.19
CA PRO A 293 -12.73 -9.77 39.53
C PRO A 293 -13.51 -8.99 40.59
N LEU A 294 -14.82 -9.19 40.67
CA LEU A 294 -15.65 -8.72 41.78
C LEU A 294 -16.80 -9.71 42.06
N SER A 295 -16.51 -10.84 42.72
CA SER A 295 -17.38 -11.45 43.74
C SER A 295 -16.81 -12.74 44.34
N GLU A 296 -16.58 -12.68 45.65
CA GLU A 296 -16.86 -13.71 46.68
C GLU A 296 -16.37 -15.17 46.50
N GLY A 297 -15.21 -15.45 47.09
CA GLY A 297 -15.01 -16.43 48.19
C GLY A 297 -15.45 -17.89 48.03
N ARG A 298 -14.47 -18.81 47.92
CA ARG A 298 -14.21 -19.90 48.90
C ARG A 298 -13.10 -20.85 48.41
N ASP A 299 -12.09 -20.98 49.28
CA ASP A 299 -11.21 -22.13 49.55
C ASP A 299 -11.05 -23.27 48.52
N ALA A 300 -9.85 -23.37 47.95
CA ALA A 300 -9.07 -24.62 47.91
C ALA A 300 -7.63 -24.34 47.44
N CYS A 301 -6.65 -24.51 48.33
CA CYS A 301 -5.23 -24.66 47.95
C CYS A 301 -4.97 -26.05 47.35
N PRO A 302 -3.92 -26.21 46.55
CA PRO A 302 -2.98 -27.28 46.83
C PRO A 302 -1.53 -26.80 46.98
N VAL A 303 -0.90 -27.46 47.93
CA VAL A 303 0.42 -27.28 48.52
C VAL A 303 1.53 -27.60 47.52
N THR A 304 2.52 -26.72 47.39
CA THR A 304 3.86 -27.05 46.87
C THR A 304 4.77 -27.49 48.04
N PRO A 305 5.60 -28.54 47.88
CA PRO A 305 6.54 -28.91 48.93
C PRO A 305 7.76 -28.00 48.90
N THR A 306 7.93 -27.22 49.96
CA THR A 306 9.18 -26.53 50.32
C THR A 306 10.31 -27.54 50.50
N ARG A 307 11.41 -27.36 49.76
CA ARG A 307 12.70 -28.01 50.01
C ARG A 307 13.70 -26.95 50.52
N GLU A 308 14.22 -27.15 51.73
CA GLU A 308 15.21 -26.31 52.39
C GLU A 308 16.57 -26.29 51.65
N PRO A 309 17.38 -25.22 51.80
CA PRO A 309 18.69 -25.11 51.15
C PRO A 309 19.79 -25.81 51.96
N GLY A 310 20.44 -26.81 51.34
CA GLY A 310 21.72 -27.38 51.77
C GLY A 310 22.92 -26.66 51.11
N PRO A 311 24.14 -26.81 51.65
CA PRO A 311 25.23 -25.87 51.44
C PRO A 311 25.90 -25.96 50.06
N LYS A 312 26.47 -24.83 49.68
CA LYS A 312 27.24 -24.55 48.47
C LYS A 312 28.38 -25.56 48.30
N ASP A 313 28.40 -26.24 47.16
CA ASP A 313 29.64 -26.68 46.52
C ASP A 313 29.63 -26.22 45.06
N ALA A 314 30.71 -25.55 44.70
CA ALA A 314 30.94 -24.94 43.41
C ALA A 314 31.51 -25.96 42.44
N THR A 315 30.89 -26.12 41.26
CA THR A 315 31.57 -26.48 40.01
C THR A 315 30.65 -26.25 38.80
N GLY A 316 31.13 -25.47 37.83
CA GLY A 316 30.89 -25.73 36.41
C GLY A 316 29.76 -24.99 35.69
N SER A 317 30.14 -23.92 34.97
CA SER A 317 29.70 -23.63 33.60
C SER A 317 28.23 -23.34 33.32
N ASN A 318 27.78 -22.10 33.58
CA ASN A 318 26.75 -21.40 32.80
C ASN A 318 27.20 -19.95 32.62
N GLY A 319 27.93 -19.67 31.53
CA GLY A 319 28.61 -18.39 31.31
C GLY A 319 28.20 -17.75 30.00
N ALA A 320 27.27 -16.78 30.05
CA ALA A 320 27.15 -15.62 29.15
C ALA A 320 25.74 -14.99 29.27
N ALA A 321 24.68 -15.82 29.29
CA ALA A 321 23.29 -15.35 29.31
C ALA A 321 22.87 -14.83 30.70
N ASP A 322 23.17 -15.59 31.76
CA ASP A 322 22.87 -15.19 33.14
C ASP A 322 23.68 -13.95 33.56
N THR A 323 24.90 -13.81 33.04
CA THR A 323 25.75 -12.64 33.29
C THR A 323 25.22 -11.37 32.62
N LEU A 324 24.56 -11.45 31.45
CA LEU A 324 24.03 -10.26 30.78
C LEU A 324 22.75 -9.76 31.48
N ALA A 325 21.87 -10.68 31.89
CA ALA A 325 20.67 -10.34 32.65
C ALA A 325 21.03 -9.72 34.02
N GLU A 326 22.03 -10.28 34.71
CA GLU A 326 22.54 -9.74 35.97
C GLU A 326 23.25 -8.39 35.80
N VAL A 327 23.92 -8.16 34.66
CA VAL A 327 24.54 -6.87 34.31
C VAL A 327 23.49 -5.82 33.96
N LEU A 328 22.45 -6.16 33.19
CA LEU A 328 21.34 -5.26 32.87
C LEU A 328 20.60 -4.84 34.15
N GLN A 329 20.36 -5.77 35.06
CA GLN A 329 19.74 -5.49 36.36
C GLN A 329 20.60 -4.59 37.26
N ARG A 330 21.93 -4.64 37.13
CA ARG A 330 22.87 -3.73 37.82
C ARG A 330 22.95 -2.35 37.17
N VAL A 331 22.84 -2.26 35.84
CA VAL A 331 22.82 -0.99 35.10
C VAL A 331 21.52 -0.22 35.37
N GLU A 332 20.39 -0.92 35.49
CA GLU A 332 19.09 -0.35 35.89
C GLU A 332 19.10 0.30 37.29
N GLN A 333 19.98 -0.17 38.18
CA GLN A 333 20.09 0.35 39.55
C GLN A 333 21.10 1.52 39.68
N GLY A 334 21.83 1.87 38.62
CA GLY A 334 22.96 2.82 38.68
C GLY A 334 22.86 4.06 37.78
N SER A 335 21.80 4.25 37.00
CA SER A 335 21.70 5.34 36.02
C SER A 335 20.85 6.52 36.50
N GLU A 336 21.46 7.48 37.19
CA GLU A 336 20.96 8.86 37.28
C GLU A 336 21.51 9.65 36.07
N GLY A 337 20.80 9.60 34.93
CA GLY A 337 21.09 10.36 33.72
C GLY A 337 19.86 10.40 32.80
N PRO A 338 19.64 11.45 31.98
CA PRO A 338 18.35 11.73 31.34
C PRO A 338 18.06 10.85 30.09
N CYS A 339 18.59 9.62 30.07
CA CYS A 339 18.34 8.65 29.03
C CYS A 339 17.86 7.38 29.73
N TRP A 340 16.56 7.10 29.60
CA TRP A 340 15.82 6.02 30.26
C TRP A 340 15.33 6.35 31.68
N ASP A 341 14.08 6.83 31.78
CA ASP A 341 13.29 6.76 33.02
C ASP A 341 12.30 5.60 32.88
N PRO A 342 12.60 4.41 33.43
CA PRO A 342 11.68 3.26 33.39
C PRO A 342 10.50 3.41 34.38
N ALA A 343 10.41 4.51 35.14
CA ALA A 343 9.45 4.63 36.24
C ALA A 343 8.07 5.19 35.86
N ARG A 344 7.74 5.35 34.56
CA ARG A 344 6.42 5.86 34.12
C ARG A 344 5.67 5.02 33.08
N GLY A 345 6.10 3.79 32.83
CA GLY A 345 5.27 2.75 32.24
C GLY A 345 4.85 1.77 33.33
N GLU A 346 3.59 1.38 33.35
CA GLU A 346 3.01 0.49 34.35
C GLU A 346 3.89 -0.74 34.62
N ARG A 347 3.99 -1.11 35.90
CA ARG A 347 4.64 -2.34 36.38
C ARG A 347 3.98 -3.57 35.75
N GLY A 348 4.45 -3.97 34.57
CA GLY A 348 4.32 -5.33 34.05
C GLY A 348 5.60 -6.08 34.36
N ARG A 349 5.49 -7.32 34.86
CA ARG A 349 6.60 -8.29 34.87
C ARG A 349 7.27 -8.33 33.50
N ALA A 350 8.48 -8.88 33.41
CA ALA A 350 9.02 -9.43 32.18
C ALA A 350 7.98 -10.39 31.55
N GLY A 351 7.07 -9.83 30.76
CA GLY A 351 6.03 -10.54 30.07
C GLY A 351 6.65 -11.08 28.80
N ASN A 352 6.34 -12.33 28.47
CA ASN A 352 6.66 -12.90 27.18
C ASN A 352 5.87 -12.13 26.12
N TRP A 353 6.44 -11.03 25.61
CA TRP A 353 5.84 -10.28 24.53
C TRP A 353 5.82 -11.15 23.28
N LEU A 354 4.65 -11.35 22.69
CA LEU A 354 4.56 -12.03 21.41
C LEU A 354 5.08 -11.10 20.31
N LEU A 355 5.87 -11.63 19.37
CA LEU A 355 6.45 -10.85 18.27
C LEU A 355 5.36 -10.06 17.52
N VAL A 356 4.20 -10.67 17.32
CA VAL A 356 3.03 -10.06 16.68
C VAL A 356 2.52 -8.84 17.45
N GLU A 357 2.38 -8.94 18.78
CA GLU A 357 1.86 -7.85 19.60
C GLU A 357 2.79 -6.64 19.56
N VAL A 358 4.10 -6.86 19.67
CA VAL A 358 5.09 -5.77 19.60
C VAL A 358 5.07 -5.11 18.23
N VAL A 359 4.94 -5.89 17.15
CA VAL A 359 4.85 -5.37 15.78
C VAL A 359 3.59 -4.54 15.57
N GLN A 360 2.45 -4.95 16.11
CA GLN A 360 1.21 -4.18 16.06
C GLN A 360 1.34 -2.85 16.81
N GLN A 361 1.94 -2.86 17.99
CA GLN A 361 2.21 -1.65 18.76
C GLN A 361 3.18 -0.72 18.03
N LEU A 362 4.24 -1.27 17.43
CA LEU A 362 5.18 -0.51 16.62
C LEU A 362 4.46 0.16 15.44
N HIS A 363 3.60 -0.57 14.73
CA HIS A 363 2.83 -0.03 13.61
C HIS A 363 1.96 1.15 14.05
N ALA A 364 1.18 0.97 15.13
CA ALA A 364 0.32 2.02 15.67
C ALA A 364 1.13 3.26 16.10
N ARG A 365 2.29 3.07 16.73
CA ARG A 365 3.14 4.18 17.20
C ARG A 365 3.86 4.90 16.07
N CYS A 366 4.32 4.19 15.03
CA CYS A 366 4.83 4.81 13.81
C CYS A 366 3.75 5.67 13.15
N ALA A 367 2.52 5.16 13.02
CA ALA A 367 1.41 5.90 12.46
C ALA A 367 1.06 7.14 13.31
N GLU A 368 0.98 7.00 14.63
CA GLU A 368 0.70 8.11 15.55
C GLU A 368 1.76 9.21 15.43
N ALA A 369 3.05 8.85 15.46
CA ALA A 369 4.15 9.80 15.39
C ALA A 369 4.15 10.62 14.09
N LEU A 370 3.72 10.02 12.97
CA LEU A 370 3.66 10.69 11.68
C LEU A 370 2.38 11.51 11.50
N HIS A 371 1.21 10.98 11.88
CA HIS A 371 -0.09 11.70 11.75
C HIS A 371 -0.18 12.95 12.62
N GLN A 372 0.56 13.05 13.72
CA GLN A 372 0.60 14.28 14.52
C GLN A 372 1.04 15.51 13.71
N THR A 373 1.97 15.32 12.76
CA THR A 373 2.43 16.37 11.84
C THR A 373 1.28 16.80 10.92
N GLU A 374 0.55 15.84 10.36
CA GLU A 374 -0.61 16.10 9.50
C GLU A 374 -1.72 16.84 10.25
N HIS A 375 -2.08 16.38 11.45
CA HIS A 375 -3.10 17.00 12.28
C HIS A 375 -2.71 18.42 12.72
N ALA A 376 -1.42 18.73 12.85
CA ALA A 376 -0.96 20.07 13.17
C ALA A 376 -0.93 21.01 11.96
N LEU A 377 -0.64 20.49 10.76
CA LEU A 377 -0.59 21.26 9.52
C LEU A 377 -1.97 21.48 8.92
N SER A 378 -2.89 20.52 9.01
CA SER A 378 -4.23 20.59 8.43
C SER A 378 -5.02 21.86 8.83
N PRO A 379 -5.07 22.28 10.11
CA PRO A 379 -5.73 23.52 10.50
C PRO A 379 -5.13 24.80 9.91
N SER A 380 -3.87 24.75 9.43
CA SER A 380 -3.24 25.90 8.76
C SER A 380 -3.69 26.09 7.31
N LEU A 381 -4.35 25.08 6.72
CA LEU A 381 -4.88 25.08 5.36
C LEU A 381 -6.25 25.76 5.28
N GLN A 382 -6.33 27.00 5.77
CA GLN A 382 -7.58 27.76 5.70
C GLN A 382 -7.79 28.37 4.31
N PRO A 383 -9.05 28.48 3.85
CA PRO A 383 -9.35 29.18 2.61
C PRO A 383 -9.03 30.68 2.75
N LEU A 384 -8.13 31.17 1.91
CA LEU A 384 -7.85 32.61 1.73
C LEU A 384 -9.00 33.32 1.05
N THR A 385 -9.62 32.64 0.09
CA THR A 385 -10.64 33.20 -0.79
C THR A 385 -11.48 32.07 -1.35
N THR A 386 -12.78 32.32 -1.48
CA THR A 386 -13.73 31.44 -2.14
C THR A 386 -14.30 32.15 -3.37
N VAL A 387 -14.35 31.45 -4.50
CA VAL A 387 -14.98 31.92 -5.73
C VAL A 387 -16.24 31.07 -5.96
N HIS A 388 -17.40 31.72 -6.00
CA HIS A 388 -18.68 31.06 -6.28
C HIS A 388 -18.80 30.82 -7.80
N LEU A 389 -18.69 29.57 -8.25
CA LEU A 389 -18.60 29.24 -9.67
C LEU A 389 -19.98 29.16 -10.34
N SER A 390 -20.92 28.41 -9.75
CA SER A 390 -22.29 28.23 -10.26
C SER A 390 -23.23 27.83 -9.12
N SER A 391 -24.48 28.31 -9.18
CA SER A 391 -25.55 27.97 -8.24
C SER A 391 -26.56 26.95 -8.78
N ALA A 392 -26.31 26.40 -9.96
CA ALA A 392 -27.31 25.61 -10.68
C ALA A 392 -27.13 24.09 -10.48
N PRO A 393 -28.23 23.31 -10.45
CA PRO A 393 -28.20 21.89 -10.16
C PRO A 393 -27.65 21.11 -11.35
N HIS A 394 -26.35 20.81 -11.32
CA HIS A 394 -25.67 20.19 -12.46
C HIS A 394 -24.97 18.89 -12.09
N ASN A 395 -24.97 17.93 -13.04
CA ASN A 395 -24.40 16.61 -12.86
C ASN A 395 -22.94 16.55 -13.34
N ASP A 396 -22.61 17.25 -14.44
CA ASP A 396 -21.29 17.18 -15.07
C ASP A 396 -20.59 18.55 -15.04
N ILE A 397 -19.37 18.57 -14.50
CA ILE A 397 -18.51 19.74 -14.40
C ILE A 397 -17.19 19.40 -15.08
N HIS A 398 -16.86 20.17 -16.11
CA HIS A 398 -15.55 20.10 -16.76
C HIS A 398 -14.67 21.19 -16.16
N LEU A 399 -13.51 20.82 -15.62
CA LEU A 399 -12.59 21.74 -14.95
C LEU A 399 -11.17 21.54 -15.49
N ALA A 400 -10.56 22.63 -15.93
CA ALA A 400 -9.15 22.69 -16.29
C ALA A 400 -8.43 23.73 -15.44
N HIS A 401 -7.15 23.48 -15.12
CA HIS A 401 -6.31 24.41 -14.35
C HIS A 401 -4.91 24.49 -14.96
N ALA A 402 -4.34 25.70 -14.98
CA ALA A 402 -2.98 25.96 -15.40
C ALA A 402 -2.36 27.14 -14.64
N HIS A 403 -1.02 27.17 -14.62
CA HIS A 403 -0.27 28.34 -14.19
C HIS A 403 0.07 29.20 -15.40
N SER A 404 0.15 30.52 -15.21
CA SER A 404 0.65 31.41 -16.26
C SER A 404 2.12 31.11 -16.57
N PRO A 405 2.52 31.09 -17.85
CA PRO A 405 3.92 30.93 -18.24
C PRO A 405 4.75 32.19 -17.93
N VAL A 406 4.12 33.37 -17.85
CA VAL A 406 4.79 34.67 -17.73
C VAL A 406 4.94 35.09 -16.27
N ASP A 407 3.92 34.87 -15.45
CA ASP A 407 3.92 35.27 -14.04
C ASP A 407 3.51 34.10 -13.15
N ALA A 408 4.45 33.58 -12.36
CA ALA A 408 4.22 32.48 -11.44
C ALA A 408 3.15 32.77 -10.37
N ASN A 409 2.76 34.04 -10.18
CA ASN A 409 1.70 34.45 -9.27
C ASN A 409 0.31 34.46 -9.90
N VAL A 410 0.21 34.11 -11.18
CA VAL A 410 -1.05 34.08 -11.92
C VAL A 410 -1.45 32.64 -12.20
N GLN A 411 -2.65 32.28 -11.79
CA GLN A 411 -3.27 30.99 -12.05
C GLN A 411 -4.51 31.19 -12.90
N TYR A 412 -4.75 30.24 -13.81
CA TYR A 412 -5.94 30.18 -14.63
C TYR A 412 -6.68 28.89 -14.30
N PHE A 413 -7.99 28.99 -14.13
CA PHE A 413 -8.85 27.82 -14.17
C PHE A 413 -10.04 28.11 -15.07
N ALA A 414 -10.42 27.13 -15.87
CA ALA A 414 -11.56 27.20 -16.75
C ALA A 414 -12.56 26.13 -16.34
N PHE A 415 -13.85 26.46 -16.41
CA PHE A 415 -14.89 25.49 -16.13
C PHE A 415 -16.10 25.67 -17.05
N HIS A 416 -16.73 24.54 -17.35
CA HIS A 416 -18.03 24.47 -18.01
C HIS A 416 -18.96 23.67 -17.12
N VAL A 417 -20.21 24.12 -17.02
CA VAL A 417 -21.23 23.45 -16.24
C VAL A 417 -22.35 23.03 -17.19
N ALA A 418 -22.44 21.73 -17.46
CA ALA A 418 -23.40 21.20 -18.41
C ALA A 418 -24.82 21.26 -17.82
N GLN A 419 -25.76 21.89 -18.54
CA GLN A 419 -27.16 21.92 -18.13
C GLN A 419 -27.81 20.55 -18.34
N GLY A 420 -28.48 20.04 -17.30
CA GLY A 420 -29.21 18.78 -17.37
C GLY A 420 -30.31 18.82 -18.44
N SER A 421 -30.67 17.65 -18.96
CA SER A 421 -31.58 17.40 -20.08
C SER A 421 -32.78 18.37 -20.19
N ALA A 422 -33.07 18.74 -21.45
CA ALA A 422 -34.02 19.72 -21.99
C ALA A 422 -35.51 19.69 -21.52
N SER A 423 -35.88 19.10 -20.39
CA SER A 423 -37.31 19.00 -19.98
C SER A 423 -37.87 20.22 -19.25
N ASP A 424 -37.04 21.15 -18.78
CA ASP A 424 -37.50 22.25 -17.90
C ASP A 424 -37.55 23.64 -18.57
N ASN A 425 -37.30 23.78 -19.87
CA ASN A 425 -37.48 25.08 -20.55
C ASN A 425 -37.74 24.97 -22.07
N PRO A 426 -38.91 25.37 -22.60
CA PRO A 426 -39.28 25.19 -24.01
C PRO A 426 -38.73 26.26 -24.97
N ALA A 427 -37.79 27.12 -24.55
CA ALA A 427 -37.13 28.11 -25.40
C ALA A 427 -35.68 27.67 -25.69
N GLY A 428 -35.47 27.07 -26.86
CA GLY A 428 -34.19 26.49 -27.31
C GLY A 428 -33.09 27.49 -27.65
N GLU A 429 -32.70 28.35 -26.71
CA GLU A 429 -31.55 29.27 -26.84
C GLU A 429 -30.69 29.25 -25.57
N HIS A 430 -30.20 28.08 -25.17
CA HIS A 430 -29.15 28.00 -24.15
C HIS A 430 -27.78 27.91 -24.83
N ALA A 431 -27.19 29.08 -25.11
CA ALA A 431 -25.80 29.16 -25.56
C ALA A 431 -24.88 28.58 -24.47
N GLN A 432 -24.07 27.59 -24.83
CA GLN A 432 -23.13 26.99 -23.89
C GLN A 432 -21.94 27.92 -23.66
N VAL A 433 -21.42 27.94 -22.43
CA VAL A 433 -20.43 28.94 -22.01
C VAL A 433 -19.32 28.30 -21.18
N VAL A 434 -18.07 28.54 -21.56
CA VAL A 434 -16.91 28.28 -20.69
C VAL A 434 -16.57 29.54 -19.91
N ALA A 435 -16.47 29.44 -18.59
CA ALA A 435 -15.94 30.52 -17.77
C ALA A 435 -14.42 30.33 -17.59
N VAL A 436 -13.65 31.37 -17.86
CA VAL A 436 -12.20 31.42 -17.61
C VAL A 436 -11.96 32.39 -16.47
N VAL A 437 -11.37 31.90 -15.38
CA VAL A 437 -11.05 32.69 -14.19
C VAL A 437 -9.54 32.81 -14.06
N ARG A 438 -9.08 34.05 -13.92
CA ARG A 438 -7.70 34.42 -13.63
C ARG A 438 -7.59 34.83 -12.17
N LEU A 439 -6.82 34.08 -11.40
CA LEU A 439 -6.41 34.42 -10.05
C LEU A 439 -5.04 35.07 -10.10
N THR A 440 -4.89 36.19 -9.41
CA THR A 440 -3.60 36.87 -9.26
C THR A 440 -3.28 37.01 -7.78
N HIS A 441 -2.11 36.52 -7.40
CA HIS A 441 -1.62 36.54 -6.04
C HIS A 441 -0.64 37.71 -5.90
N GLN A 442 -0.94 38.69 -5.03
CA GLN A 442 0.06 39.73 -4.78
C GLN A 442 1.28 39.14 -4.08
N ALA A 443 2.48 39.55 -4.47
CA ALA A 443 3.69 39.25 -3.72
C ALA A 443 3.64 40.02 -2.38
N GLY A 444 3.75 39.31 -1.26
CA GLY A 444 3.85 39.97 0.04
C GLY A 444 5.10 40.82 0.10
N GLY A 445 4.96 42.13 0.29
CA GLY A 445 6.11 43.00 0.57
C GLY A 445 6.70 42.68 1.95
N ASP A 446 8.01 42.88 2.12
CA ASP A 446 8.81 42.70 3.35
C ASP A 446 8.36 43.54 4.58
N ALA A 447 7.11 44.02 4.62
CA ALA A 447 6.54 44.62 5.82
C ALA A 447 6.06 43.48 6.74
N GLY A 448 6.73 43.29 7.89
CA GLY A 448 6.53 42.23 8.87
C GLY A 448 5.15 42.14 9.57
N GLY A 449 4.06 42.17 8.81
CA GLY A 449 2.72 41.79 9.23
C GLY A 449 2.39 40.40 8.71
N SER A 450 1.89 39.52 9.57
CA SER A 450 1.55 38.13 9.26
C SER A 450 0.29 37.94 8.39
N GLY A 451 -0.03 38.90 7.52
CA GLY A 451 -1.19 38.84 6.62
C GLY A 451 -0.77 38.29 5.27
N SER A 452 -1.37 37.19 4.84
CA SER A 452 -1.22 36.70 3.46
C SER A 452 -1.68 37.78 2.47
N ALA A 453 -0.87 38.06 1.45
CA ALA A 453 -1.16 39.10 0.47
C ALA A 453 -2.48 38.82 -0.27
N PRO A 454 -3.30 39.85 -0.56
CA PRO A 454 -4.65 39.65 -1.08
C PRO A 454 -4.62 38.96 -2.45
N THR A 455 -5.50 37.97 -2.63
CA THR A 455 -5.78 37.38 -3.94
C THR A 455 -6.80 38.27 -4.64
N THR A 456 -6.53 38.67 -5.88
CA THR A 456 -7.58 39.27 -6.71
C THR A 456 -7.98 38.30 -7.81
N ALA A 457 -9.28 38.22 -8.08
CA ALA A 457 -9.83 37.34 -9.09
C ALA A 457 -10.47 38.17 -10.20
N ALA A 458 -10.30 37.73 -11.44
CA ALA A 458 -11.00 38.30 -12.59
C ALA A 458 -11.49 37.15 -13.48
N ALA A 459 -12.58 37.34 -14.21
CA ALA A 459 -13.13 36.30 -15.07
C ALA A 459 -13.66 36.87 -16.38
N CYS A 460 -13.82 36.00 -17.36
CA CYS A 460 -14.56 36.24 -18.58
C CYS A 460 -15.26 34.94 -19.00
N THR A 461 -16.27 35.06 -19.85
CA THR A 461 -16.97 33.92 -20.43
C THR A 461 -16.73 33.81 -21.93
N ILE A 462 -16.55 32.59 -22.43
CA ILE A 462 -16.46 32.28 -23.85
C ILE A 462 -17.76 31.55 -24.21
N ARG A 463 -18.58 32.20 -25.03
CA ARG A 463 -19.83 31.64 -25.56
C ARG A 463 -19.53 30.83 -26.82
N VAL A 464 -20.02 29.60 -26.84
CA VAL A 464 -19.98 28.72 -28.01
C VAL A 464 -21.25 28.95 -28.85
N PRO A 465 -21.14 29.00 -30.20
CA PRO A 465 -22.28 29.06 -31.11
C PRO A 465 -23.32 27.96 -30.85
N ALA A 466 -24.59 28.21 -31.20
CA ALA A 466 -25.69 27.30 -30.86
C ALA A 466 -25.63 25.95 -31.60
N ASP A 467 -24.90 25.89 -32.73
CA ASP A 467 -24.66 24.69 -33.53
C ASP A 467 -23.50 23.82 -33.01
N GLU A 468 -22.82 24.26 -31.94
CA GLU A 468 -21.73 23.53 -31.29
C GLU A 468 -22.00 23.37 -29.77
N GLY A 469 -21.56 22.24 -29.24
CA GLY A 469 -21.61 21.90 -27.82
C GLY A 469 -20.22 21.64 -27.28
N ILE A 470 -19.99 22.03 -26.03
CA ILE A 470 -18.75 21.80 -25.28
C ILE A 470 -18.74 20.35 -24.80
N VAL A 471 -17.73 19.60 -25.22
CA VAL A 471 -17.51 18.22 -24.80
C VAL A 471 -16.56 18.17 -23.60
N ASP A 472 -15.43 18.88 -23.67
CA ASP A 472 -14.48 18.99 -22.56
C ASP A 472 -13.51 20.16 -22.76
N VAL A 473 -12.78 20.52 -21.70
CA VAL A 473 -11.77 21.59 -21.71
C VAL A 473 -10.48 21.15 -21.03
N GLY A 474 -9.34 21.64 -21.52
CA GLY A 474 -8.02 21.41 -20.95
C GLY A 474 -7.11 22.62 -21.18
N TYR A 475 -6.00 22.73 -20.45
CA TYR A 475 -4.99 23.75 -20.76
C TYR A 475 -3.81 23.14 -21.53
N TYR A 476 -3.43 23.84 -22.59
CA TYR A 476 -2.21 23.61 -23.36
C TYR A 476 -1.14 24.65 -22.97
N LYS A 477 0.03 24.56 -23.63
CA LYS A 477 1.19 25.43 -23.43
C LYS A 477 0.79 26.91 -23.37
N ASP A 478 1.53 27.67 -22.58
CA ASP A 478 1.39 29.12 -22.45
C ASP A 478 -0.01 29.63 -22.02
N ALA A 479 -0.73 28.82 -21.22
CA ALA A 479 -2.10 29.09 -20.79
C ALA A 479 -3.09 29.26 -21.96
N GLN A 480 -2.86 28.53 -23.06
CA GLN A 480 -3.87 28.35 -24.10
C GLN A 480 -4.92 27.34 -23.64
N LEU A 481 -6.21 27.65 -23.82
CA LEU A 481 -7.31 26.77 -23.48
C LEU A 481 -7.61 25.86 -24.67
N ALA A 482 -7.36 24.57 -24.51
CA ALA A 482 -7.82 23.54 -25.42
C ALA A 482 -9.31 23.27 -25.18
N MET A 483 -10.15 23.48 -26.20
CA MET A 483 -11.59 23.27 -26.16
C MET A 483 -11.95 22.16 -27.14
N LEU A 484 -12.56 21.07 -26.64
CA LEU A 484 -13.15 20.03 -27.46
C LEU A 484 -14.63 20.32 -27.64
N LEU A 485 -15.02 20.57 -28.89
CA LEU A 485 -16.38 20.92 -29.29
C LEU A 485 -16.96 19.83 -30.18
N ALA A 486 -18.27 19.62 -30.13
CA ALA A 486 -18.99 18.73 -31.03
C ALA A 486 -20.22 19.43 -31.57
N ARG A 487 -20.50 19.29 -32.87
CA ARG A 487 -21.71 19.90 -33.45
C ARG A 487 -22.98 19.30 -32.82
N THR A 488 -23.90 20.16 -32.39
CA THR A 488 -25.19 19.74 -31.84
C THR A 488 -26.07 19.23 -32.98
N ALA A 489 -26.44 17.95 -32.95
CA ALA A 489 -27.21 17.34 -34.02
C ALA A 489 -28.62 17.94 -34.08
N SER A 490 -28.88 18.81 -35.06
CA SER A 490 -30.24 19.30 -35.35
C SER A 490 -31.09 18.23 -36.06
N ASP A 491 -30.49 17.12 -36.53
CA ASP A 491 -31.17 16.04 -37.23
C ASP A 491 -30.57 14.66 -36.86
N PRO A 492 -31.32 13.78 -36.15
CA PRO A 492 -30.85 12.45 -35.75
C PRO A 492 -30.67 11.47 -36.92
N HIS A 493 -31.07 11.82 -38.16
CA HIS A 493 -30.90 10.98 -39.35
C HIS A 493 -29.73 11.40 -40.25
N ARG A 494 -28.99 12.45 -39.90
CA ARG A 494 -27.79 12.86 -40.66
C ARG A 494 -26.61 11.95 -40.31
N ASN A 495 -26.19 11.16 -41.29
CA ASN A 495 -24.97 10.37 -41.26
C ASN A 495 -23.89 11.15 -42.03
N PRO A 496 -22.70 11.42 -41.47
CA PRO A 496 -22.23 11.04 -40.14
C PRO A 496 -22.70 11.96 -38.99
N PRO A 497 -22.79 11.45 -37.73
CA PRO A 497 -23.04 12.28 -36.55
C PRO A 497 -21.96 13.35 -36.36
N GLY A 498 -22.34 14.49 -35.79
CA GLY A 498 -21.63 15.78 -35.87
C GLY A 498 -20.11 15.73 -35.75
N GLU A 499 -19.45 16.46 -36.66
CA GLU A 499 -18.01 16.76 -36.61
C GLU A 499 -17.63 17.33 -35.23
N ALA A 500 -16.53 16.84 -34.68
CA ALA A 500 -15.92 17.43 -33.49
C ALA A 500 -14.76 18.33 -33.90
N ARG A 501 -14.43 19.31 -33.07
CA ARG A 501 -13.33 20.26 -33.30
C ARG A 501 -12.51 20.39 -32.04
N LEU A 502 -11.19 20.36 -32.17
CA LEU A 502 -10.26 20.69 -31.09
C LEU A 502 -9.65 22.06 -31.38
N LEU A 503 -9.94 23.04 -30.53
CA LEU A 503 -9.48 24.42 -30.69
C LEU A 503 -8.50 24.80 -29.57
N LEU A 504 -7.47 25.58 -29.90
CA LEU A 504 -6.52 26.16 -28.95
C LEU A 504 -6.76 27.66 -28.85
N VAL A 505 -7.48 28.07 -27.81
CA VAL A 505 -7.86 29.47 -27.57
C VAL A 505 -6.83 30.17 -26.70
N PRO A 506 -6.14 31.21 -27.18
CA PRO A 506 -5.25 32.00 -26.32
C PRO A 506 -6.04 32.72 -25.22
N CYS A 507 -5.66 32.52 -23.95
CA CYS A 507 -6.25 33.29 -22.85
C CYS A 507 -5.70 34.73 -22.76
N ALA A 508 -4.61 35.03 -23.47
CA ALA A 508 -4.06 36.38 -23.58
C ALA A 508 -5.01 37.25 -24.42
N GLY A 509 -5.42 38.40 -23.88
CA GLY A 509 -6.31 39.35 -24.58
C GLY A 509 -7.80 39.16 -24.31
N LEU A 510 -8.21 38.11 -23.57
CA LEU A 510 -9.60 37.97 -23.14
C LEU A 510 -10.04 39.14 -22.21
N PRO A 511 -11.30 39.59 -22.30
CA PRO A 511 -11.79 40.76 -21.56
C PRO A 511 -12.14 40.42 -20.10
N PHE A 512 -11.11 40.12 -19.30
CA PHE A 512 -11.27 39.81 -17.89
C PHE A 512 -11.85 40.99 -17.09
N VAL A 513 -12.97 40.76 -16.39
CA VAL A 513 -13.54 41.70 -15.43
C VAL A 513 -13.26 41.25 -13.99
N PRO A 514 -13.01 42.17 -13.05
CA PRO A 514 -12.72 41.81 -11.66
C PRO A 514 -13.95 41.18 -10.99
N LEU A 515 -13.77 40.09 -10.24
CA LEU A 515 -14.85 39.44 -9.51
C LEU A 515 -15.04 40.05 -8.13
N ALA A 516 -16.30 40.25 -7.73
CA ALA A 516 -16.68 40.54 -6.35
C ALA A 516 -16.85 39.22 -5.60
N LEU A 517 -15.90 38.93 -4.72
CA LEU A 517 -15.81 37.64 -4.03
C LEU A 517 -16.72 37.54 -2.79
N GLU A 518 -17.22 38.69 -2.29
CA GLU A 518 -18.05 38.77 -1.08
C GLU A 518 -19.57 38.69 -1.37
N ASP A 519 -19.97 38.97 -2.61
CA ASP A 519 -21.38 39.20 -2.96
C ASP A 519 -22.20 37.91 -3.13
N GLY A 520 -21.57 36.73 -2.99
CA GLY A 520 -22.22 35.41 -3.15
C GLY A 520 -22.78 35.14 -4.56
N THR A 521 -22.60 36.07 -5.50
CA THR A 521 -23.02 35.97 -6.90
C THR A 521 -22.07 35.09 -7.68
N ASP A 522 -22.62 34.23 -8.54
CA ASP A 522 -21.79 33.30 -9.31
C ASP A 522 -21.00 34.03 -10.42
N VAL A 523 -19.88 33.42 -10.84
CA VAL A 523 -18.98 33.97 -11.87
C VAL A 523 -19.73 34.26 -13.17
N LEU A 524 -20.67 33.41 -13.56
CA LEU A 524 -21.41 33.53 -14.82
C LEU A 524 -22.31 34.79 -14.82
N GLN A 525 -23.03 35.04 -13.74
CA GLN A 525 -23.88 36.22 -13.53
C GLN A 525 -23.03 37.50 -13.50
N GLN A 526 -21.89 37.48 -12.81
CA GLN A 526 -21.00 38.64 -12.74
C GLN A 526 -20.40 38.98 -14.12
N CYS A 527 -20.02 37.98 -14.91
CA CYS A 527 -19.53 38.20 -16.28
C CYS A 527 -20.64 38.72 -17.20
N ALA A 528 -21.84 38.14 -17.12
CA ALA A 528 -23.00 38.57 -17.91
C ALA A 528 -23.41 40.02 -17.61
N ALA A 529 -23.47 40.40 -16.34
CA ALA A 529 -23.84 41.75 -15.91
C ALA A 529 -22.85 42.83 -16.38
N ARG A 530 -21.58 42.45 -16.59
CA ARG A 530 -20.50 43.37 -16.99
C ARG A 530 -20.12 43.27 -18.46
N GLY A 531 -20.82 42.43 -19.24
CA GLY A 531 -20.55 42.24 -20.66
C GLY A 531 -19.20 41.57 -20.95
N ALA A 532 -18.64 40.82 -20.00
CA ALA A 532 -17.35 40.14 -20.13
C ALA A 532 -17.48 38.79 -20.85
N CYS A 533 -18.10 38.82 -22.03
CA CYS A 533 -18.46 37.63 -22.80
C CYS A 533 -17.95 37.76 -24.23
N VAL A 534 -17.14 36.81 -24.67
CA VAL A 534 -16.60 36.71 -26.04
C VAL A 534 -17.32 35.57 -26.74
N THR A 535 -17.70 35.75 -28.00
CA THR A 535 -18.33 34.67 -28.78
C THR A 535 -17.31 34.03 -29.70
N LEU A 536 -17.12 32.71 -29.56
CA LEU A 536 -16.16 31.94 -30.33
C LEU A 536 -16.41 32.09 -31.85
N SER A 537 -15.33 32.22 -32.63
CA SER A 537 -15.31 32.33 -34.10
C SER A 537 -15.96 33.59 -34.71
N THR A 538 -16.65 34.42 -33.91
CA THR A 538 -17.35 35.63 -34.38
C THR A 538 -16.78 36.92 -33.79
N ASP A 539 -16.23 36.84 -32.57
CA ASP A 539 -15.56 37.96 -31.93
C ASP A 539 -14.12 38.09 -32.46
N PRO A 540 -13.63 39.30 -32.78
CA PRO A 540 -12.25 39.49 -33.26
C PRO A 540 -11.17 39.01 -32.26
N ILE A 541 -11.50 38.87 -30.97
CA ILE A 541 -10.58 38.34 -29.96
C ILE A 541 -10.32 36.84 -30.17
N ILE A 542 -11.31 36.08 -30.65
CA ILE A 542 -11.19 34.65 -30.97
C ILE A 542 -11.74 34.43 -32.39
N PRO A 543 -10.94 34.72 -33.44
CA PRO A 543 -11.40 34.65 -34.83
C PRO A 543 -11.72 33.22 -35.26
N ALA A 544 -12.42 33.06 -36.38
CA ALA A 544 -12.74 31.75 -36.95
C ALA A 544 -11.48 30.92 -37.30
N GLU A 545 -10.38 31.60 -37.66
CA GLU A 545 -9.06 31.03 -37.96
C GLU A 545 -8.24 30.70 -36.70
N THR A 546 -8.87 30.67 -35.51
CA THR A 546 -8.18 30.26 -34.28
C THR A 546 -7.65 28.85 -34.44
N ARG A 547 -6.35 28.67 -34.15
CA ARG A 547 -5.63 27.40 -34.28
C ARG A 547 -6.44 26.23 -33.72
N GLY A 548 -6.73 25.26 -34.58
CA GLY A 548 -7.53 24.11 -34.21
C GLY A 548 -7.78 23.21 -35.40
N ARG A 549 -8.30 22.02 -35.14
CA ARG A 549 -8.52 20.99 -36.18
C ARG A 549 -9.89 20.38 -36.08
N VAL A 550 -10.42 19.93 -37.21
CA VAL A 550 -11.62 19.11 -37.27
C VAL A 550 -11.23 17.65 -37.00
N ILE A 551 -11.94 17.02 -36.09
CA ILE A 551 -11.82 15.60 -35.81
C ILE A 551 -12.77 14.89 -36.77
N GLN A 552 -12.19 14.25 -37.78
CA GLN A 552 -12.92 13.50 -38.81
C GLN A 552 -13.70 12.29 -38.24
N MET A 553 -13.31 11.84 -37.05
CA MET A 553 -13.97 10.74 -36.35
C MET A 553 -15.19 11.21 -35.54
N VAL A 554 -16.31 10.57 -35.79
CA VAL A 554 -17.58 10.83 -35.13
C VAL A 554 -17.52 10.48 -33.64
N GLY A 555 -18.04 11.38 -32.81
CA GLY A 555 -18.37 11.09 -31.41
C GLY A 555 -17.19 11.21 -30.46
N ALA A 556 -16.44 12.32 -30.57
CA ALA A 556 -15.47 12.69 -29.55
C ALA A 556 -16.18 12.83 -28.18
N CYS A 557 -15.59 12.24 -27.15
CA CYS A 557 -16.17 12.18 -25.81
C CYS A 557 -15.08 12.44 -24.75
N PRO A 558 -15.48 12.92 -23.54
CA PRO A 558 -14.53 13.17 -22.47
C PRO A 558 -13.87 11.85 -21.99
N PRO A 559 -12.66 11.91 -21.40
CA PRO A 559 -11.91 13.13 -21.08
C PRO A 559 -11.04 13.61 -22.25
N LEU A 560 -10.81 14.92 -22.32
CA LEU A 560 -9.74 15.56 -23.08
C LEU A 560 -8.49 15.65 -22.19
N ALA A 561 -7.46 14.87 -22.51
CA ALA A 561 -6.16 14.94 -21.87
C ALA A 561 -5.19 15.78 -22.71
N VAL A 562 -4.53 16.77 -22.10
CA VAL A 562 -3.63 17.69 -22.82
C VAL A 562 -2.27 17.72 -22.12
N SER A 563 -1.19 17.62 -22.88
CA SER A 563 0.18 17.72 -22.39
C SER A 563 0.91 18.87 -23.07
N GLY A 564 1.03 20.00 -22.38
CA GLY A 564 1.79 21.15 -22.88
C GLY A 564 3.30 20.90 -23.03
N THR A 565 3.90 20.02 -22.22
CA THR A 565 5.34 19.71 -22.29
C THR A 565 5.69 18.76 -23.42
N ARG A 566 4.79 17.85 -23.76
CA ARG A 566 4.96 16.91 -24.87
C ARG A 566 4.34 17.39 -26.17
N GLY A 567 3.56 18.48 -26.12
CA GLY A 567 2.92 19.01 -27.32
C GLY A 567 1.77 18.17 -27.84
N VAL A 568 1.10 17.35 -27.01
CA VAL A 568 0.08 16.39 -27.49
C VAL A 568 -1.26 16.58 -26.79
N ALA A 569 -2.35 16.20 -27.46
CA ALA A 569 -3.68 16.05 -26.87
C ALA A 569 -4.28 14.69 -27.21
N CYS A 570 -5.13 14.19 -26.32
CA CYS A 570 -5.77 12.90 -26.45
C CYS A 570 -7.24 13.00 -26.06
N THR A 571 -8.12 12.44 -26.88
CA THR A 571 -9.56 12.34 -26.59
C THR A 571 -10.07 10.95 -26.98
N LEU A 572 -11.21 10.56 -26.43
CA LEU A 572 -11.87 9.32 -26.81
C LEU A 572 -12.84 9.57 -27.97
N ALA A 573 -13.00 8.58 -28.84
CA ALA A 573 -14.03 8.56 -29.87
C ALA A 573 -14.90 7.31 -29.72
N GLY A 574 -16.22 7.51 -29.60
CA GLY A 574 -17.16 6.44 -29.28
C GLY A 574 -16.83 5.76 -27.93
N ASN A 575 -17.01 4.44 -27.85
CA ASN A 575 -16.91 3.73 -26.56
C ASN A 575 -15.52 3.17 -26.24
N ARG A 576 -14.57 3.15 -27.18
CA ARG A 576 -13.29 2.42 -27.04
C ARG A 576 -12.10 2.92 -27.86
N ARG A 577 -12.22 3.98 -28.66
CA ARG A 577 -11.10 4.47 -29.48
C ARG A 577 -10.44 5.66 -28.82
N MET A 578 -9.12 5.70 -28.85
CA MET A 578 -8.32 6.81 -28.35
C MET A 578 -7.71 7.53 -29.55
N LEU A 579 -7.93 8.84 -29.65
CA LEU A 579 -7.39 9.70 -30.69
C LEU A 579 -6.28 10.55 -30.07
N LEU A 580 -5.06 10.37 -30.55
CA LEU A 580 -3.89 11.14 -30.13
C LEU A 580 -3.56 12.16 -31.23
N TYR A 581 -3.34 13.40 -30.83
CA TYR A 581 -3.01 14.51 -31.70
C TYR A 581 -1.68 15.13 -31.29
N ASP A 582 -0.79 15.30 -32.24
CA ASP A 582 0.35 16.19 -32.10
C ASP A 582 -0.12 17.64 -32.31
N LEU A 583 0.07 18.49 -31.31
CA LEU A 583 -0.29 19.91 -31.28
C LEU A 583 0.92 20.83 -31.60
N VAL A 584 2.06 20.27 -31.98
CA VAL A 584 3.26 20.99 -32.39
C VAL A 584 3.29 21.13 -33.91
N GLU A 585 2.95 20.07 -34.63
CA GLU A 585 2.88 20.06 -36.08
C GLU A 585 1.56 20.70 -36.54
N ASP A 586 1.68 21.74 -37.37
CA ASP A 586 0.58 22.22 -38.20
C ASP A 586 0.68 21.35 -39.48
N GLU A 587 -0.25 20.42 -39.67
CA GLU A 587 -0.38 19.64 -40.92
C GLU A 587 -0.86 20.60 -42.02
N GLU A 588 0.03 21.46 -42.49
CA GLU A 588 -0.04 22.07 -43.81
C GLU A 588 0.98 21.28 -44.66
N ASP A 589 0.54 20.73 -45.80
CA ASP A 589 1.33 20.13 -46.91
C ASP A 589 0.93 18.67 -47.30
N GLU A 590 -0.36 18.38 -47.54
CA GLU A 590 -0.77 17.15 -48.30
C GLU A 590 -1.79 17.42 -49.44
N ASP A 591 -1.92 18.66 -49.93
CA ASP A 591 -2.84 18.99 -51.04
C ASP A 591 -2.12 19.69 -52.21
N GLU A 592 -1.01 19.13 -52.72
CA GLU A 592 -0.41 19.57 -54.00
C GLU A 592 0.52 18.44 -54.47
N ASP A 593 0.02 17.45 -55.22
CA ASP A 593 0.77 16.60 -56.18
C ASP A 593 -0.08 15.42 -56.70
N GLU A 594 -1.18 15.66 -57.41
CA GLU A 594 -1.74 14.64 -58.34
C GLU A 594 -2.37 15.34 -59.56
N ASP A 595 -1.53 15.91 -60.42
CA ASP A 595 -1.81 16.11 -61.84
C ASP A 595 -0.52 15.80 -62.61
N GLU A 596 -0.42 14.63 -63.24
CA GLU A 596 0.34 14.41 -64.49
C GLU A 596 0.07 12.99 -65.02
N ASP A 597 -0.86 12.92 -65.98
CA ASP A 597 -0.89 12.11 -67.22
C ASP A 597 -0.30 10.69 -67.25
N GLU A 598 -1.10 9.71 -67.68
CA GLU A 598 -0.96 9.08 -69.02
C GLU A 598 -2.04 7.99 -69.23
N ASP A 599 -2.85 8.20 -70.28
CA ASP A 599 -3.67 7.18 -70.92
C ASP A 599 -2.76 6.12 -71.56
N GLU A 600 -2.98 4.82 -71.29
CA GLU A 600 -2.70 3.75 -72.25
C GLU A 600 -3.60 2.54 -71.91
N ASP A 601 -4.73 2.45 -72.60
CA ASP A 601 -5.45 1.20 -72.82
C ASP A 601 -4.55 0.26 -73.66
N GLU A 602 -4.36 -0.99 -73.24
CA GLU A 602 -4.29 -2.12 -74.17
C GLU A 602 -4.44 -3.46 -73.41
N ASP A 603 -5.43 -4.23 -73.87
CA ASP A 603 -5.74 -5.60 -73.49
C ASP A 603 -4.55 -6.53 -73.78
N GLU A 604 -4.42 -7.64 -73.03
CA GLU A 604 -4.45 -9.01 -73.60
C GLU A 604 -4.15 -10.08 -72.54
N ASP A 605 -4.90 -11.16 -72.67
CA ASP A 605 -4.86 -12.41 -71.93
C ASP A 605 -3.46 -13.07 -71.94
N GLU A 606 -3.14 -13.91 -70.95
CA GLU A 606 -2.79 -15.32 -71.21
C GLU A 606 -2.50 -16.10 -69.91
N ASP A 607 -3.23 -17.21 -69.79
CA ASP A 607 -3.01 -18.31 -68.86
C ASP A 607 -1.60 -18.92 -69.02
N SER A 608 -0.99 -19.39 -67.92
CA SER A 608 -0.33 -20.72 -67.89
C SER A 608 0.23 -21.06 -66.51
N ASP A 609 -0.50 -21.97 -65.85
CA ASP A 609 -0.05 -23.23 -65.26
C ASP A 609 1.45 -23.51 -65.00
N ASP A 610 1.64 -24.18 -63.86
CA ASP A 610 2.58 -25.27 -63.59
C ASP A 610 4.09 -24.99 -63.56
N ASN A 611 4.69 -25.15 -62.37
CA ASN A 611 5.35 -26.40 -61.93
C ASN A 611 6.04 -26.13 -60.58
N ALA A 612 5.78 -26.93 -59.54
CA ALA A 612 6.59 -28.09 -59.13
C ALA A 612 8.03 -27.67 -58.81
N GLU A 613 8.46 -27.70 -57.55
CA GLU A 613 8.75 -28.87 -56.70
C GLU A 613 10.24 -28.73 -56.34
N GLU A 614 10.59 -29.17 -55.13
CA GLU A 614 11.94 -29.62 -54.76
C GLU A 614 13.00 -28.49 -54.63
N GLU A 615 13.89 -28.45 -53.65
CA GLU A 615 14.39 -29.46 -52.72
C GLU A 615 15.30 -28.77 -51.68
N GLU A 616 15.49 -29.47 -50.56
CA GLU A 616 16.73 -29.55 -49.77
C GLU A 616 17.16 -28.31 -48.96
N GLU A 617 17.05 -28.40 -47.63
CA GLU A 617 18.06 -28.96 -46.71
C GLU A 617 19.34 -28.10 -46.66
N GLU A 618 19.62 -27.52 -45.49
CA GLU A 618 20.74 -28.01 -44.65
C GLU A 618 20.80 -27.21 -43.34
N ASP A 619 20.83 -28.00 -42.26
CA ASP A 619 21.30 -27.63 -40.93
C ASP A 619 22.77 -27.17 -40.98
N ASP A 620 23.13 -26.21 -40.13
CA ASP A 620 24.19 -26.44 -39.15
C ASP A 620 24.30 -25.26 -38.17
N PRO A 621 24.21 -25.52 -36.85
CA PRO A 621 24.86 -24.76 -35.81
C PRO A 621 26.24 -25.39 -35.52
N ASP A 622 27.28 -24.58 -35.33
CA ASP A 622 28.21 -24.66 -34.19
C ASP A 622 29.53 -23.88 -34.43
N ASP A 623 30.15 -23.59 -33.28
CA ASP A 623 31.57 -23.33 -33.02
C ASP A 623 32.10 -21.89 -32.91
N ASP A 624 32.24 -21.52 -31.63
CA ASP A 624 33.50 -21.17 -30.93
C ASP A 624 34.23 -19.84 -31.22
N ASP A 625 34.24 -18.97 -30.19
CA ASP A 625 35.45 -18.56 -29.46
C ASP A 625 35.13 -18.02 -28.04
#